data_AF-A0A392TPX7-F1
#
_entry.id   AF-A0A392TPX7-F1
#
_cell.length_a   1.000
_cell.length_b   1.000
_cell.length_c   1.000
_cell.angle_alpha   90.00
_cell.angle_beta   90.00
_cell.angle_gamma   90.00
#
_symmetry.space_group_name_H-M   'P 1'
#
loop_
_entity.id
_entity.type
_entity.pdbx_description
1 polymer ?
#
loop_
_entity_poly.entity_id
_entity_poly.type
_entity_poly.pdbx_seq_one_letter_code
_entity_poly.pdbx_strand_id
1 'polypeptide(L)' 'MRRAKKTTAPFQMESSSLFPLARTLSRGVKIGAGLPELVRKQLKACLKENADLFAWSAAEMPGLDPE' A
#
# COMPACT_ATOMS: atom_id res chain seq x y z
N MET A 1 13.76 39.85 16.02
CA MET A 1 12.73 38.79 16.03
C MET A 1 13.06 37.76 14.94
N ARG A 2 13.40 36.52 15.30
CA ARG A 2 13.74 35.46 14.33
C ARG A 2 12.44 34.74 13.93
N ARG A 3 12.01 34.88 12.67
CA ARG A 3 10.87 34.12 12.14
C ARG A 3 11.28 32.67 12.01
N ALA A 4 10.58 31.77 12.71
CA ALA A 4 10.77 30.34 12.60
C ALA A 4 10.44 29.88 11.18
N LYS A 5 11.40 29.25 10.50
CA LYS A 5 11.18 28.60 9.21
C LYS A 5 10.33 27.37 9.49
N LYS A 6 9.05 27.40 9.11
CA LYS A 6 8.18 26.22 9.15
C LYS A 6 8.64 25.30 8.02
N THR A 7 9.61 24.45 8.33
CA THR A 7 10.10 23.41 7.44
C THR A 7 9.01 22.36 7.32
N THR A 8 8.08 22.58 6.40
CA THR A 8 7.23 21.51 5.90
C THR A 8 8.17 20.55 5.18
N ALA A 9 8.59 19.48 5.86
CA ALA A 9 9.28 18.40 5.20
C ALA A 9 8.43 18.00 3.97
N PRO A 10 8.99 17.92 2.76
CA PRO A 10 8.23 17.45 1.62
C PRO A 10 7.76 16.05 2.00
N PHE A 11 6.43 15.86 1.98
CA PHE A 11 5.80 14.54 2.02
C PHE A 11 6.65 13.66 1.12
N GLN A 12 7.46 12.78 1.73
CA GLN A 12 8.29 11.88 0.97
C GLN A 12 7.27 10.96 0.34
N MET A 13 6.84 11.28 -0.89
CA MET A 13 5.95 10.46 -1.68
C MET A 13 6.76 9.21 -1.97
N GLU A 14 6.71 8.30 -1.01
CA GLU A 14 7.50 7.09 -0.96
C GLU A 14 7.29 6.38 -2.29
N SER A 15 8.37 6.30 -3.08
CA SER A 15 8.32 5.71 -4.40
C SER A 15 7.87 4.26 -4.23
N SER A 16 6.63 3.97 -4.63
CA SER A 16 6.01 2.67 -4.44
C SER A 16 5.64 2.10 -5.79
N SER A 17 6.03 0.87 -6.06
CA SER A 17 5.72 0.18 -7.32
C SER A 17 4.42 -0.59 -7.15
N LEU A 18 3.48 -0.39 -8.09
CA LEU A 18 2.23 -1.15 -8.15
C LEU A 18 2.47 -2.51 -8.80
N PHE A 19 2.04 -3.58 -8.15
CA PHE A 19 2.12 -4.94 -8.67
C PHE A 19 0.71 -5.55 -8.79
N PRO A 20 0.36 -6.18 -9.91
CA PRO A 20 -0.92 -6.86 -10.06
C PRO A 20 -0.96 -8.14 -9.20
N LEU A 21 -2.01 -8.31 -8.40
CA LEU A 21 -2.28 -9.60 -7.75
C LEU A 21 -3.05 -10.47 -8.74
N ALA A 22 -2.55 -11.70 -8.93
CA ALA A 22 -2.74 -12.55 -10.11
C ALA A 22 -4.19 -12.82 -10.59
N ARG A 23 -5.22 -12.45 -9.82
CA ARG A 23 -6.63 -12.68 -10.17
C ARG A 23 -7.29 -11.53 -10.92
N THR A 24 -6.80 -10.28 -10.81
CA THR A 24 -7.42 -9.14 -11.52
C THR A 24 -6.43 -7.99 -11.70
N LEU A 25 -6.30 -7.48 -12.93
CA LEU A 25 -5.52 -6.26 -13.22
C LEU A 25 -6.04 -5.00 -12.50
N SER A 26 -7.29 -5.03 -12.01
CA SER A 26 -7.91 -3.95 -11.24
C SER A 26 -7.51 -3.92 -9.75
N ARG A 27 -6.98 -5.03 -9.21
CA ARG A 27 -6.61 -5.16 -7.79
C ARG A 27 -5.10 -5.34 -7.67
N GLY A 28 -4.41 -4.21 -7.53
CA GLY A 28 -2.95 -4.17 -7.42
C GLY A 28 -2.50 -3.65 -6.06
N VAL A 29 -1.35 -4.12 -5.59
CA VAL A 29 -0.75 -3.67 -4.31
C VAL A 29 0.46 -2.80 -4.62
N LYS A 30 0.55 -1.65 -3.95
CA LYS A 30 1.74 -0.80 -3.99
C LYS A 30 2.71 -1.24 -2.89
N ILE A 31 3.92 -1.59 -3.27
CA ILE A 31 5.00 -1.93 -2.33
C ILE A 31 6.07 -0.84 -2.42
N GLY A 32 6.45 -0.27 -1.27
CA GLY A 32 7.47 0.77 -1.18
C GLY A 32 8.84 0.31 -1.69
N ALA A 33 9.56 1.18 -2.38
CA ALA A 33 10.88 0.91 -2.95
C ALA A 33 12.00 0.82 -1.90
N GLY A 34 11.73 1.25 -0.66
CA GLY A 34 12.68 1.17 0.46
C GLY A 34 12.90 -0.24 1.02
N LEU A 35 12.15 -1.25 0.57
CA LEU A 35 12.26 -2.61 1.07
C LEU A 35 13.37 -3.41 0.35
N PRO A 36 14.12 -4.27 1.06
CA PRO A 36 15.06 -5.21 0.43
C PRO A 36 14.38 -6.10 -0.60
N GLU A 37 15.09 -6.50 -1.66
CA GLU A 37 14.50 -7.30 -2.75
C GLU A 37 13.93 -8.64 -2.28
N LEU A 38 14.63 -9.30 -1.34
CA LEU A 38 14.16 -10.55 -0.73
C LEU A 38 12.81 -10.35 -0.03
N VAL A 39 12.70 -9.30 0.79
CA VAL A 39 11.46 -8.94 1.49
C VAL A 39 10.37 -8.59 0.50
N ARG A 40 10.67 -7.84 -0.57
CA ARG A 40 9.70 -7.53 -1.63
C ARG A 40 9.16 -8.79 -2.31
N LYS A 41 10.02 -9.78 -2.59
CA LYS A 41 9.61 -11.06 -3.20
C LYS A 41 8.72 -11.86 -2.24
N GLN A 42 9.09 -11.96 -0.98
CA GLN A 42 8.28 -12.63 0.04
C GLN A 42 6.94 -11.94 0.25
N LEU A 43 6.92 -10.60 0.31
CA LEU A 43 5.70 -9.82 0.46
C LEU A 43 4.76 -10.05 -0.73
N LYS A 44 5.27 -10.06 -1.96
CA LYS A 44 4.46 -10.37 -3.17
C LYS A 44 3.86 -11.77 -3.11
N ALA A 45 4.64 -12.77 -2.69
CA ALA A 45 4.13 -14.13 -2.55
C ALA A 45 3.02 -14.21 -1.50
N CYS A 46 3.27 -13.66 -0.31
CA CYS A 46 2.30 -13.60 0.78
C CYS A 46 1.03 -12.86 0.37
N LEU A 47 1.13 -11.68 -0.24
CA LEU A 47 -0.02 -10.91 -0.71
C LEU A 47 -0.81 -11.64 -1.81
N LYS A 48 -0.14 -12.43 -2.65
CA LYS A 48 -0.79 -13.22 -3.71
C LYS A 48 -1.53 -14.44 -3.15
N GLU A 49 -0.96 -15.11 -2.16
CA GLU A 49 -1.59 -16.24 -1.47
C GLU A 49 -2.76 -15.80 -0.60
N ASN A 50 -2.65 -14.63 0.04
CA ASN A 50 -3.68 -14.09 0.93
C ASN A 50 -4.62 -13.10 0.22
N ALA A 51 -4.62 -13.03 -1.12
CA ALA A 51 -5.40 -12.07 -1.88
C ALA A 51 -6.93 -12.16 -1.63
N ASP A 52 -7.40 -13.32 -1.19
CA ASP A 52 -8.81 -13.57 -0.84
C ASP A 52 -9.15 -13.22 0.63
N LEU A 53 -8.14 -13.02 1.48
CA LEU A 53 -8.33 -12.68 2.90
C LEU A 53 -8.47 -11.17 3.12
N PHE A 54 -8.01 -10.35 2.17
CA PHE A 54 -8.13 -8.90 2.24
C PHE A 54 -9.46 -8.44 1.64
N ALA A 55 -10.18 -7.60 2.36
CA ALA A 55 -11.27 -6.83 1.80
C ALA A 55 -10.71 -5.73 0.90
N TRP A 56 -10.97 -5.81 -0.40
CA TRP A 56 -10.50 -4.85 -1.40
C TRP A 56 -11.33 -3.57 -1.45
N SER A 57 -12.49 -3.59 -0.79
CA SER A 57 -13.40 -2.46 -0.68
C SER A 57 -14.17 -2.53 0.64
N ALA A 58 -14.71 -1.40 1.07
CA ALA A 58 -15.61 -1.36 2.23
C ALA A 58 -16.81 -2.30 2.08
N ALA A 59 -17.26 -2.56 0.85
CA ALA A 59 -18.34 -3.51 0.56
C ALA A 59 -17.98 -4.98 0.89
N GLU A 60 -16.69 -5.32 0.96
CA GLU A 60 -16.23 -6.65 1.38
C GLU A 60 -16.02 -6.75 2.91
N MET A 61 -16.30 -5.69 3.67
CA MET A 61 -16.27 -5.67 5.14
C MET A 61 -17.69 -5.53 5.71
N PRO A 62 -18.46 -6.63 5.84
CA PRO A 62 -19.79 -6.58 6.43
C PRO A 62 -19.68 -6.20 7.91
N GLY A 63 -20.21 -5.03 8.26
CA GLY A 63 -20.20 -4.50 9.63
C GLY A 63 -19.49 -3.16 9.81
N LEU A 64 -18.90 -2.59 8.75
CA LEU A 64 -18.52 -1.18 8.73
C LEU A 64 -19.71 -0.34 8.26
N ASP A 65 -20.08 0.65 9.06
CA ASP A 65 -21.11 1.63 8.71
C ASP A 65 -20.61 2.49 7.52
N PRO A 66 -21.45 2.77 6.50
CA PRO A 66 -21.02 3.54 5.33
C PRO A 66 -20.94 5.07 5.52
N GLU A 67 -21.03 5.60 6.75
CA GLU A 67 -20.90 7.05 7.04
C GLU A 67 -19.49 7.52 7.42
#